data_AF-A0A7C8U063-F1
#
_entry.id   AF-A0A7C8U063-F1
#
_cell.length_a   1.000
_cell.length_b   1.000
_cell.length_c   1.000
_cell.angle_alpha   90.00
_cell.angle_beta   90.00
_cell.angle_gamma   90.00
#
_symmetry.space_group_name_H-M   'P 1'
#
loop_
_entity.id
_entity.type
_entity.pdbx_description
1 polymer ?
#
loop_
_entity_poly.entity_id
_entity_poly.type
_entity_poly.pdbx_seq_one_letter_code
_entity_poly.pdbx_strand_id
1 'polypeptide(L)'
;MSNNFEISTTISDAISSVNYSPSASTTLLVSSWDQTLRLIDTHAGTSGRELVQIDSSAPILDACFAGLDGTKAVAGGLDQGVK
;
A
#
# COMPACT_ATOMS: atom_id res chain seq x y z
N MET A 1 -2.65 -25.08 -7.26
CA MET A 1 -1.70 -24.32 -8.08
C MET A 1 -1.69 -22.91 -7.56
N SER A 2 -0.54 -22.36 -7.20
CA SER A 2 -0.44 -20.98 -6.73
C SER A 2 -0.31 -20.07 -7.95
N ASN A 3 -1.34 -19.28 -8.23
CA ASN A 3 -1.32 -18.28 -9.31
C ASN A 3 -0.63 -17.03 -8.79
N ASN A 4 0.69 -16.99 -8.94
CA ASN A 4 1.48 -15.81 -8.62
C ASN A 4 1.46 -14.87 -9.83
N PHE A 5 1.32 -13.57 -9.59
CA PHE A 5 1.44 -12.53 -10.62
C PHE A 5 2.21 -11.35 -10.03
N GLU A 6 2.89 -10.61 -10.89
CA GLU A 6 3.66 -9.42 -10.51
C GLU A 6 2.82 -8.16 -10.68
N ILE A 7 3.06 -7.20 -9.80
CA ILE A 7 2.41 -5.89 -9.86
C ILE A 7 3.29 -4.96 -10.69
N SER A 8 2.70 -4.26 -11.67
CA SER A 8 3.45 -3.39 -12.60
C SER A 8 3.95 -2.07 -11.97
N THR A 9 3.68 -1.83 -10.69
CA THR A 9 4.07 -0.62 -9.98
C THR A 9 5.53 -0.67 -9.57
N THR A 10 6.32 0.30 -10.02
CA THR A 10 7.73 0.44 -9.62
C THR A 10 7.83 1.13 -8.27
N ILE A 11 8.31 0.41 -7.25
CA ILE A 11 8.68 0.95 -5.95
C ILE A 11 10.22 1.01 -5.92
N SER A 12 10.77 2.19 -5.67
CA SER A 12 12.21 2.43 -5.84
C SER A 12 13.06 1.99 -4.65
N ASP A 13 12.44 1.61 -3.53
CA ASP A 13 13.11 1.21 -2.29
C ASP A 13 12.36 0.05 -1.61
N ALA A 14 12.85 -0.39 -0.44
CA ALA A 14 12.29 -1.52 0.29
C ALA A 14 10.84 -1.30 0.71
N ILE A 15 10.00 -2.30 0.46
CA ILE A 15 8.63 -2.36 0.97
C ILE A 15 8.68 -2.71 2.47
N SER A 16 7.99 -1.94 3.28
CA SER A 16 7.98 -2.11 4.74
C SER A 16 6.77 -2.90 5.23
N SER A 17 5.60 -2.68 4.63
CA SER A 17 4.35 -3.36 5.01
C SER A 17 3.39 -3.47 3.82
N VAL A 18 2.58 -4.54 3.83
CA VAL A 18 1.53 -4.78 2.84
C VAL A 18 0.26 -5.25 3.55
N ASN A 19 -0.86 -4.60 3.28
CA ASN A 19 -2.14 -4.90 3.93
C ASN A 19 -3.27 -4.90 2.91
N TYR A 20 -4.09 -5.95 2.87
CA TYR A 20 -5.30 -5.96 2.06
C TYR A 20 -6.42 -5.19 2.73
N SER A 21 -7.27 -4.53 1.93
CA SER A 21 -8.45 -3.87 2.46
C SER A 21 -9.42 -4.90 3.04
N PRO A 22 -9.96 -4.65 4.25
CA PRO A 22 -10.95 -5.54 4.86
C PRO A 22 -12.31 -5.48 4.15
N SER A 23 -12.61 -4.39 3.43
CA SER A 23 -13.88 -4.26 2.68
C SER A 23 -13.75 -4.68 1.22
N ALA A 24 -12.56 -4.52 0.62
CA ALA A 24 -12.31 -4.82 -0.78
C ALA A 24 -11.08 -5.73 -0.91
N SER A 25 -11.31 -7.03 -1.11
CA SER A 25 -10.22 -8.03 -1.19
C SER A 25 -9.28 -7.84 -2.39
N THR A 26 -9.59 -6.93 -3.32
CA THR A 26 -8.73 -6.61 -4.46
C THR A 26 -7.80 -5.44 -4.18
N THR A 27 -8.06 -4.65 -3.14
CA THR A 27 -7.28 -3.46 -2.81
C THR A 27 -6.17 -3.79 -1.84
N LEU A 28 -4.94 -3.42 -2.20
CA LEU A 28 -3.72 -3.63 -1.43
C LEU A 28 -3.11 -2.27 -1.07
N LEU A 29 -2.85 -2.07 0.21
CA LEU A 29 -2.09 -0.96 0.75
C LEU A 29 -0.62 -1.38 0.88
N VAL A 30 0.29 -0.55 0.38
CA VAL A 30 1.72 -0.82 0.38
C VAL A 30 2.46 0.39 0.94
N SER A 31 3.26 0.20 1.98
CA SER A 31 4.16 1.23 2.51
C SER A 31 5.61 0.92 2.15
N SER A 32 6.41 1.97 1.95
CA SER A 32 7.76 1.83 1.44
C SER A 32 8.73 2.87 2.01
N TRP A 33 10.02 2.51 1.95
CA TRP A 33 11.14 3.37 2.31
C TRP A 33 11.40 4.49 1.30
N ASP A 34 10.81 4.40 0.09
CA ASP A 34 10.79 5.47 -0.91
C ASP A 34 9.92 6.68 -0.51
N GLN A 35 9.45 6.70 0.74
CA GLN A 35 8.60 7.75 1.34
C GLN A 35 7.20 7.80 0.72
N THR A 36 6.75 6.72 0.07
CA THR A 36 5.41 6.63 -0.51
C THR A 36 4.53 5.61 0.20
N LEU A 37 3.24 5.94 0.30
CA LEU A 37 2.16 5.01 0.60
C LEU A 37 1.35 4.84 -0.68
N ARG A 38 1.19 3.59 -1.14
CA ARG A 38 0.51 3.28 -2.40
C ARG A 38 -0.71 2.41 -2.13
N LEU A 39 -1.78 2.71 -2.85
CA LEU A 39 -2.98 1.88 -2.92
C LEU A 39 -3.04 1.24 -4.30
N ILE A 40 -3.12 -0.07 -4.35
CA ILE A 40 -3.03 -0.85 -5.58
C ILE A 40 -4.27 -1.73 -5.69
N ASP A 41 -4.92 -1.72 -6.85
CA ASP A 41 -5.92 -2.73 -7.19
C ASP A 41 -5.23 -3.90 -7.87
N THR A 42 -5.22 -5.05 -7.20
CA THR A 42 -4.59 -6.29 -7.66
C THR A 42 -5.33 -6.96 -8.81
N HIS A 43 -6.63 -6.66 -8.99
CA HIS A 43 -7.46 -7.27 -10.05
C HIS A 43 -7.67 -6.32 -11.23
N ALA A 44 -7.15 -5.10 -11.15
CA ALA A 44 -7.18 -4.16 -12.26
C ALA A 44 -6.17 -4.59 -13.34
N GLY A 45 -6.66 -5.18 -14.42
CA GLY A 45 -5.84 -5.62 -15.55
C GLY A 45 -5.11 -6.94 -15.29
N THR A 46 -4.02 -7.18 -16.01
CA THR A 46 -3.22 -8.43 -15.91
C THR A 46 -2.14 -8.40 -14.84
N SER A 47 -1.78 -7.22 -14.34
CA SER A 47 -0.59 -7.02 -13.48
C SER A 47 -0.87 -6.03 -12.34
N GLY A 48 -2.13 -5.90 -11.93
CA GLY A 48 -2.56 -4.88 -10.98
C GLY A 48 -2.32 -3.44 -11.47
N ARG A 49 -2.91 -2.48 -10.76
CA ARG A 49 -2.79 -1.06 -11.08
C ARG A 49 -2.71 -0.24 -9.80
N GLU A 50 -1.76 0.69 -9.75
CA GLU A 50 -1.76 1.73 -8.73
C GLU A 50 -2.96 2.66 -8.90
N LEU A 51 -3.74 2.79 -7.84
CA LEU A 51 -4.91 3.67 -7.75
C LEU A 51 -4.51 5.03 -7.19
N VAL A 52 -3.68 5.03 -6.15
CA VAL A 52 -3.29 6.24 -5.41
C VAL A 52 -1.85 6.10 -4.93
N GLN A 53 -1.09 7.18 -5.01
CA GLN A 53 0.20 7.36 -4.34
C GLN A 53 0.09 8.58 -3.42
N ILE A 54 0.54 8.44 -2.18
CA ILE A 54 0.63 9.50 -1.19
C ILE A 54 2.09 9.62 -0.77
N ASP A 55 2.65 10.80 -0.98
CA ASP A 55 4.02 11.10 -0.58
C ASP A 55 4.08 11.53 0.89
N SER A 56 5.11 11.09 1.60
CA SER A 56 5.43 11.43 2.98
C SER A 56 6.77 12.15 3.02
N SER A 57 7.00 12.95 4.06
CA SER A 57 8.29 13.64 4.27
C SER A 57 9.40 12.73 4.82
N ALA A 58 9.07 11.49 5.14
CA ALA A 58 10.01 10.48 5.64
C ALA A 58 9.54 9.06 5.29
N PRO A 59 10.45 8.06 5.31
CA PRO A 59 10.13 6.66 5.09
C PRO A 59 8.99 6.15 5.97
N ILE A 60 8.09 5.37 5.37
CA ILE A 60 6.94 4.79 6.06
C ILE A 60 7.32 3.39 6.51
N LEU A 61 7.16 3.09 7.80
CA LEU A 61 7.57 1.83 8.41
C LEU A 61 6.44 0.81 8.48
N ASP A 62 5.22 1.28 8.66
CA ASP A 62 4.04 0.43 8.68
C ASP A 62 2.80 1.21 8.26
N ALA A 63 1.81 0.51 7.73
CA ALA A 63 0.53 1.08 7.36
C ALA A 63 -0.59 0.05 7.43
N CYS A 64 -1.78 0.46 7.88
CA CYS A 64 -2.93 -0.41 8.05
C CYS A 64 -4.24 0.32 7.72
N PHE A 65 -5.28 -0.43 7.40
CA PHE A 65 -6.62 0.13 7.27
C PHE A 65 -7.22 0.45 8.64
N ALA A 66 -7.78 1.64 8.78
CA ALA A 66 -8.50 2.05 9.98
C ALA A 66 -9.96 1.61 9.88
N GLY A 67 -10.26 0.49 10.53
CA GLY A 67 -11.61 -0.08 10.59
C GLY A 67 -11.89 -1.10 9.49
N LEU A 68 -13.12 -1.59 9.45
CA LEU A 68 -13.56 -2.66 8.53
C LEU A 68 -14.18 -2.14 7.23
N ASP A 69 -14.40 -0.82 7.13
CA ASP A 69 -15.00 -0.20 5.95
C ASP A 69 -14.00 -0.01 4.80
N GLY A 70 -12.69 -0.09 5.08
CA GLY A 70 -11.60 0.09 4.12
C GLY A 70 -11.56 1.48 3.49
N THR A 71 -12.19 2.48 4.10
CA THR A 71 -12.24 3.85 3.58
C THR A 71 -11.10 4.73 4.07
N LYS A 72 -10.48 4.32 5.18
CA LYS A 72 -9.38 5.04 5.81
C LYS A 72 -8.19 4.12 5.98
N ALA A 73 -7.00 4.68 5.80
CA ALA A 73 -5.74 4.04 6.09
C ALA A 73 -4.94 4.95 7.02
N VAL A 74 -4.09 4.32 7.83
CA VAL A 74 -3.20 4.97 8.78
C VAL A 74 -1.79 4.50 8.48
N ALA A 75 -0.83 5.42 8.46
CA ALA A 75 0.58 5.14 8.18
C ALA A 75 1.48 5.76 9.24
N GLY A 76 2.45 4.99 9.73
CA GLY A 76 3.46 5.42 10.69
C GLY A 76 4.85 5.45 10.05
N GLY A 77 5.59 6.55 10.24
CA GLY A 77 6.88 6.77 9.60
C GLY A 77 7.96 7.33 10.52
N LEU A 78 9.13 7.57 9.93
CA LEU A 78 10.29 8.16 10.62
C LEU A 78 10.18 9.68 10.86
N ASP A 79 9.08 10.31 10.44
CA ASP A 79 8.79 11.72 10.69
C ASP A 79 8.21 11.98 12.09
N GLN A 80 8.28 10.98 12.98
CA GLN A 80 7.73 11.03 14.33
C GLN A 80 6.22 11.25 14.36
N GLY A 81 5.53 10.92 13.26
CA GLY A 81 4.10 11.11 13.08
C GLY A 81 3.38 9.86 12.63
N VAL A 82 2.07 9.87 12.88
CA VAL A 82 1.11 8.93 12.30
C VAL A 82 0.14 9.76 11.48
N LYS A 83 -0.07 9.38 10.22
CA LYS A 83 -0.99 10.02 9.28
C LYS A 83 -2.20 9.14 9.03
#